data_AF-A0A960EHH1-F1
#
_entry.id   AF-A0A960EHH1-F1
#
_cell.length_a   1.000
_cell.length_b   1.000
_cell.length_c   1.000
_cell.angle_alpha   90.00
_cell.angle_beta   90.00
_cell.angle_gamma   90.00
#
_symmetry.space_group_name_H-M   'P 1'
#
loop_
_entity.id
_entity.type
_entity.pdbx_description
1 polymer ?
#
loop_
_entity_poly.entity_id
_entity_poly.type
_entity_poly.pdbx_seq_one_letter_code
_entity_poly.pdbx_strand_id
1 'polypeptide(L)'
;MEAYCRACNRSFCNRCLVYSFGPKKPPYCVGCALSASGVRPTKLPVAAIAPPPPVDKRAERAERRAAKAEARAMRRASKRGEVPAVQDGRTSSTIPAPPDVTVTASRYGPGERAVN
;
A
#
# COMPACT_ATOMS: atom_id res chain seq x y z
N MET A 1 1.73 46.62 2.46
CA MET A 1 2.24 45.35 3.04
C MET A 1 1.34 44.27 2.50
N GLU A 2 1.87 43.55 1.52
CA GLU A 2 1.25 42.40 0.91
C GLU A 2 2.04 41.15 1.32
N ALA A 3 1.32 40.08 1.62
CA ALA A 3 1.91 38.78 1.90
C ALA A 3 1.18 37.70 1.09
N TYR A 4 1.80 36.52 1.02
CA TYR A 4 1.35 35.43 0.16
C TYR A 4 0.62 34.35 0.95
N CYS A 5 -0.43 33.79 0.35
CA CYS A 5 -1.13 32.64 0.91
C CYS A 5 -0.27 31.37 0.77
N ARG A 6 -0.09 30.61 1.86
CA ARG A 6 0.67 29.35 1.87
C ARG A 6 0.15 28.28 0.89
N ALA A 7 -1.15 28.25 0.62
CA ALA A 7 -1.78 27.18 -0.17
C ALA A 7 -1.81 27.49 -1.67
N CYS A 8 -2.16 28.73 -2.04
CA CYS A 8 -2.34 29.12 -3.44
C CYS A 8 -1.28 30.08 -3.97
N ASN A 9 -0.34 30.52 -3.12
CA ASN A 9 0.78 31.42 -3.45
C ASN A 9 0.40 32.74 -4.15
N ARG A 10 -0.85 33.18 -4.00
CA ARG A 10 -1.31 34.50 -4.49
C ARG A 10 -1.07 35.57 -3.44
N SER A 11 -0.84 36.81 -3.89
CA SER A 11 -0.72 37.98 -3.02
C SER A 11 -2.10 38.45 -2.55
N PHE A 12 -2.17 38.81 -1.28
CA PHE A 12 -3.36 39.38 -0.66
C PHE A 12 -2.97 40.52 0.28
N CYS A 13 -3.90 41.45 0.51
CA CYS A 13 -3.72 42.47 1.53
C CYS A 13 -3.78 41.86 2.94
N ASN A 14 -3.22 42.54 3.94
CA ASN A 14 -3.20 42.08 5.33
C ASN A 14 -4.59 41.78 5.91
N ARG A 15 -5.66 42.40 5.40
CA ARG A 15 -7.04 42.13 5.85
C ARG A 15 -7.61 40.80 5.31
N CYS A 16 -7.13 40.35 4.16
CA CYS A 16 -7.61 39.13 3.50
C CYS A 16 -6.81 37.88 3.92
N LEU A 17 -5.78 38.05 4.77
CA LEU A 17 -4.94 36.98 5.28
C LEU A 17 -5.39 36.58 6.68
N VAL A 18 -5.47 35.27 6.90
CA VAL A 18 -5.92 34.62 8.13
C VAL A 18 -4.77 33.79 8.69
N TYR A 19 -4.34 34.12 9.92
CA TYR A 19 -3.28 33.41 10.64
C TYR A 19 -3.85 32.29 11.52
N SER A 20 -4.47 31.29 10.89
CA SER A 20 -5.15 30.18 11.60
C SER A 20 -4.25 29.36 12.53
N PHE A 21 -2.93 29.38 12.32
CA PHE A 21 -1.95 28.65 13.14
C PHE A 21 -1.01 29.56 13.93
N GLY A 22 -1.39 30.82 14.12
CA GLY A 22 -0.60 31.84 14.81
C GLY A 22 0.43 32.56 13.93
N PRO A 23 1.09 33.61 14.45
CA PRO A 23 1.95 34.51 13.67
C PRO A 23 3.27 33.88 13.22
N LYS A 24 3.66 32.74 13.83
CA LYS A 24 4.87 32.00 13.47
C LYS A 24 4.70 31.16 12.19
N LYS A 25 3.47 30.87 11.78
CA LYS A 25 3.19 30.06 10.58
C LYS A 25 2.67 30.97 9.46
N PRO A 26 2.95 30.61 8.19
CA PRO A 26 2.48 31.41 7.06
C PRO A 26 0.95 31.43 6.98
N PRO A 27 0.34 32.57 6.60
CA PRO A 27 -1.10 32.75 6.59
C PRO A 27 -1.80 32.07 5.40
N TYR A 28 -3.11 31.91 5.52
CA TYR A 28 -3.99 31.53 4.41
C TYR A 28 -4.80 32.73 3.94
N CYS A 29 -5.22 32.76 2.68
CA CYS A 29 -6.32 33.63 2.28
C CYS A 29 -7.66 33.10 2.81
N VAL A 30 -8.68 33.95 2.89
CA VAL A 30 -10.03 33.58 3.37
C VAL A 30 -10.57 32.31 2.69
N GLY A 31 -10.43 32.19 1.37
CA GLY A 31 -10.90 31.01 0.62
C GLY A 31 -10.17 29.72 0.98
N CYS A 32 -8.84 29.77 1.08
CA CYS A 32 -8.05 28.61 1.51
C CYS A 32 -8.27 28.26 2.98
N ALA A 33 -8.50 29.26 3.85
CA ALA A 33 -8.84 29.03 5.25
C ALA A 33 -10.16 28.26 5.37
N LEU A 34 -11.23 28.72 4.70
CA LEU A 34 -12.52 28.02 4.69
C LEU A 34 -12.43 26.61 4.11
N SER A 35 -11.66 26.44 3.04
CA SER A 35 -11.44 25.13 2.40
C SER A 35 -10.69 24.16 3.32
N ALA A 36 -9.68 24.65 4.05
CA ALA A 36 -8.88 23.89 5.01
C ALA A 36 -9.69 23.54 6.28
N SER A 37 -10.63 24.40 6.68
CA SER A 37 -11.60 24.13 7.74
C SER A 37 -12.67 23.11 7.34
N GLY A 38 -12.72 22.69 6.07
CA GLY A 38 -13.71 21.73 5.58
C GLY A 38 -15.08 22.34 5.28
N VAL A 39 -15.20 23.67 5.24
CA VAL A 39 -16.45 24.34 4.84
C VAL A 39 -16.62 24.16 3.34
N ARG A 40 -17.53 23.26 2.95
CA ARG A 40 -17.93 23.02 1.56
C ARG A 40 -19.16 23.87 1.26
N PRO A 41 -19.18 24.68 0.19
CA PRO A 41 -20.39 25.40 -0.17
C PRO A 41 -21.47 24.39 -0.60
N THR A 42 -22.67 24.50 0.00
CA THR A 42 -23.85 23.68 -0.33
C THR A 42 -24.38 23.92 -1.75
N LYS A 43 -23.94 25.00 -2.42
CA LYS A 43 -24.17 25.28 -3.83
C LYS A 43 -22.79 25.55 -4.46
N LEU A 44 -22.29 24.66 -5.31
CA LEU A 44 -20.95 24.79 -5.88
C LEU A 44 -20.88 26.01 -6.83
N PRO A 45 -20.01 27.02 -6.59
CA PRO A 45 -19.55 27.87 -7.67
C PRO A 45 -18.58 27.07 -8.56
N VAL A 46 -18.84 27.12 -9.87
CA VAL A 46 -18.08 26.47 -10.94
C VAL A 46 -16.62 26.93 -10.94
N ALA A 47 -15.78 26.19 -10.21
CA ALA A 47 -14.34 26.02 -10.45
C ALA A 47 -13.81 24.98 -9.45
N ALA A 48 -14.50 23.84 -9.34
CA ALA A 48 -13.90 22.68 -8.74
C ALA A 48 -12.72 22.29 -9.63
N ILE A 49 -11.50 22.38 -9.11
CA ILE A 49 -10.37 21.60 -9.60
C ILE A 49 -10.92 20.18 -9.77
N ALA A 50 -11.04 19.74 -11.03
CA ALA A 50 -11.64 18.45 -11.34
C ALA A 50 -10.96 17.41 -10.45
N PRO A 51 -11.70 16.61 -9.65
CA PRO A 51 -11.08 15.50 -8.95
C PRO A 51 -10.35 14.65 -10.00
N PRO A 52 -9.16 14.10 -9.68
CA PRO A 52 -8.49 13.20 -10.61
C PRO A 52 -9.49 12.12 -11.01
N PRO A 53 -9.52 11.72 -12.30
CA PRO A 53 -10.49 10.76 -12.78
C PRO A 53 -10.46 9.53 -11.87
N PRO A 54 -11.63 8.99 -11.48
CA PRO A 54 -11.67 7.85 -10.60
C PRO A 54 -10.84 6.74 -11.21
N VAL A 55 -9.77 6.35 -10.53
CA VAL A 55 -9.00 5.18 -10.93
C VAL A 55 -9.93 3.97 -10.81
N ASP A 56 -10.26 3.36 -11.93
CA ASP A 56 -11.07 2.15 -11.97
C ASP A 56 -10.27 1.00 -11.35
N LYS A 57 -10.32 0.88 -10.02
CA LYS A 57 -9.67 -0.20 -9.25
C LYS A 57 -10.01 -1.61 -9.77
N ARG A 58 -11.13 -1.71 -10.50
CA ARG A 58 -11.57 -2.92 -11.22
C ARG A 58 -10.70 -3.23 -12.43
N ALA A 59 -10.31 -2.24 -13.22
CA ALA A 59 -9.40 -2.38 -14.35
C ALA A 59 -7.99 -2.78 -13.86
N GLU A 60 -7.45 -2.08 -12.86
CA GLU A 60 -6.13 -2.39 -12.28
C GLU A 60 -6.06 -3.83 -11.71
N ARG A 61 -7.15 -4.31 -11.09
CA ARG A 61 -7.25 -5.69 -10.59
C ARG A 61 -7.36 -6.70 -11.74
N ALA A 62 -7.97 -6.36 -12.86
CA ALA A 62 -8.05 -7.23 -14.03
C ALA A 62 -6.67 -7.39 -14.69
N GLU A 63 -5.92 -6.31 -14.84
CA GLU A 63 -4.55 -6.31 -15.39
C GLU A 63 -3.61 -7.17 -14.54
N ARG A 64 -3.65 -7.01 -13.20
CA ARG A 64 -2.85 -7.84 -12.29
C ARG A 64 -3.21 -9.33 -12.38
N ARG A 65 -4.48 -9.66 -12.63
CA ARG A 65 -4.92 -11.05 -12.82
C ARG A 65 -4.46 -11.62 -14.16
N ALA A 66 -4.49 -10.82 -15.22
CA ALA A 66 -3.98 -11.20 -16.54
C ALA A 66 -2.47 -11.48 -16.49
N ALA A 67 -1.67 -10.56 -15.92
CA ALA A 67 -0.23 -10.76 -15.77
C ALA A 67 0.12 -12.01 -14.94
N LYS A 68 -0.63 -12.29 -13.87
CA LYS A 68 -0.45 -13.51 -13.06
C LYS A 68 -0.87 -14.78 -13.81
N ALA A 69 -1.89 -14.71 -14.68
CA ALA A 69 -2.31 -15.82 -15.50
C ALA A 69 -1.26 -16.15 -16.56
N GLU A 70 -0.68 -15.14 -17.22
CA GLU A 70 0.40 -15.29 -18.18
C GLU A 70 1.66 -15.88 -17.54
N ALA A 71 2.07 -15.37 -16.37
CA ALA A 71 3.19 -15.93 -15.62
C ALA A 71 2.95 -17.40 -15.21
N ARG A 72 1.71 -17.77 -14.86
CA ARG A 72 1.34 -19.16 -14.57
C ARG A 72 1.31 -20.03 -15.83
N ALA A 73 0.90 -19.48 -16.97
CA ALA A 73 0.91 -20.16 -18.26
C ALA A 73 2.34 -20.46 -18.71
N MET A 74 3.27 -19.50 -18.61
CA MET A 74 4.69 -19.71 -18.89
C MET A 74 5.29 -20.78 -17.97
N ARG A 75 5.01 -20.72 -16.65
CA ARG A 75 5.47 -21.77 -15.72
C ARG A 75 4.92 -23.16 -16.04
N ARG A 76 3.68 -23.26 -16.53
CA ARG A 76 3.09 -24.54 -16.98
C ARG A 76 3.70 -25.01 -18.29
N ALA A 77 4.01 -24.11 -19.22
CA ALA A 77 4.69 -24.43 -20.47
C ALA A 77 6.11 -24.96 -20.21
N SER A 78 6.88 -24.30 -19.35
CA SER A 78 8.21 -24.78 -18.93
C SER A 78 8.16 -26.14 -18.24
N LYS A 79 7.12 -26.41 -17.43
CA LYS A 79 6.95 -27.71 -16.76
C LYS A 79 6.51 -28.83 -17.72
N ARG A 80 5.89 -28.52 -18.85
CA ARG A 80 5.40 -29.50 -19.84
C ARG A 80 6.50 -30.01 -20.79
N GLY A 81 7.72 -29.47 -20.70
CA GLY A 81 8.90 -29.96 -21.40
C GLY A 81 9.67 -31.08 -20.68
N GLU A 82 9.29 -31.44 -19.46
CA GLU A 82 9.91 -32.53 -18.70
C GLU A 82 8.97 -33.74 -18.66
N VAL A 83 9.25 -34.73 -19.51
CA VAL A 83 8.59 -36.04 -19.52
C VAL A 83 8.87 -36.77 -18.20
N PRO A 84 7.87 -37.36 -17.51
CA PRO A 84 8.14 -38.32 -16.46
C PRO A 84 8.57 -39.63 -17.13
N ALA A 85 9.86 -39.97 -17.01
CA ALA A 85 10.29 -41.35 -17.16
C ALA A 85 9.69 -42.15 -16.00
N VAL A 86 8.59 -42.85 -16.25
CA VAL A 86 8.12 -43.92 -15.38
C VAL A 86 8.73 -45.21 -15.91
N GLN A 87 9.64 -45.83 -15.15
CA GLN A 87 9.58 -47.28 -14.88
C GLN A 87 10.13 -47.59 -13.49
N ASP A 88 9.29 -48.32 -12.77
CA ASP A 88 9.46 -48.99 -11.49
C ASP A 88 10.75 -49.80 -11.35
N GLY A 89 11.34 -49.72 -10.16
CA GLY A 89 12.46 -50.55 -9.73
C GLY A 89 12.46 -50.72 -8.20
N ARG A 90 11.77 -51.76 -7.74
CA ARG A 90 11.72 -52.27 -6.38
C ARG A 90 13.14 -52.52 -5.82
N THR A 91 13.54 -51.85 -4.74
CA THR A 91 14.03 -52.46 -3.47
C THR A 91 14.49 -51.40 -2.46
N SER A 92 14.17 -51.70 -1.19
CA SER A 92 14.54 -50.98 0.02
C SER A 92 16.04 -50.67 0.11
N SER A 93 16.39 -49.41 0.39
CA SER A 93 17.66 -49.09 1.01
C SER A 93 17.41 -48.39 2.32
N THR A 94 17.47 -49.19 3.39
CA THR A 94 17.57 -48.74 4.78
C THR A 94 18.81 -47.85 4.88
N ILE A 95 18.62 -46.54 5.09
CA ILE A 95 19.72 -45.67 5.51
C ILE A 95 19.92 -45.93 7.01
N PRO A 96 21.08 -46.43 7.48
CA PRO A 96 21.35 -46.54 8.90
C PRO A 96 21.47 -45.12 9.50
N ALA A 97 20.70 -44.85 10.55
CA ALA A 97 20.81 -43.63 11.32
C ALA A 97 22.20 -43.57 12.00
N PRO A 98 22.93 -42.45 11.94
CA PRO A 98 24.14 -42.27 12.75
C PRO A 98 23.77 -42.23 14.24
N PRO A 99 24.52 -42.91 15.13
CA PRO A 99 24.13 -43.07 16.54
C PRO A 99 24.30 -41.83 17.43
N ASP A 100 24.53 -40.63 16.88
CA ASP A 100 24.90 -39.47 17.71
C ASP A 100 24.25 -38.14 17.28
N VAL A 101 22.96 -38.19 16.97
CA VAL A 101 22.15 -36.97 16.91
C VAL A 101 20.97 -37.10 17.83
N THR A 102 21.14 -36.63 19.07
CA THR A 102 20.02 -36.33 19.96
C THR A 102 19.15 -35.27 19.28
N VAL A 103 18.02 -35.69 18.74
CA VAL A 103 16.96 -34.81 18.26
C VAL A 103 16.41 -34.07 19.48
N THR A 104 16.93 -32.89 19.76
CA THR A 104 16.36 -31.98 20.76
C THR A 104 15.09 -31.37 20.19
N ALA A 105 13.97 -32.09 20.38
CA ALA A 105 12.65 -31.55 20.19
C ALA A 105 12.36 -30.52 21.29
N SER A 106 12.56 -29.23 21.01
CA SER A 106 11.75 -28.11 21.55
C SER A 106 12.41 -26.76 21.28
N ARG A 107 11.85 -25.98 20.33
CA ARG A 107 12.02 -24.51 20.27
C ARG A 107 10.69 -23.76 20.45
N TYR A 108 9.67 -24.44 20.96
CA TYR A 108 8.41 -23.81 21.35
C TYR A 108 8.15 -24.13 22.82
N GLY A 109 8.72 -23.32 23.70
CA GLY A 109 8.20 -23.19 25.06
C GLY A 109 6.91 -22.35 25.03
N PRO A 110 5.89 -22.69 25.83
CA PRO A 110 4.72 -21.83 25.97
C PRO A 110 5.14 -20.52 26.66
N GLY A 111 4.87 -19.40 25.99
CA GLY A 111 5.09 -18.06 26.54
C GLY A 111 4.31 -17.88 27.84
N GLU A 112 5.03 -17.53 28.90
CA GLU A 112 4.47 -17.23 30.21
C GLU A 112 3.60 -15.97 30.10
N ARG A 113 2.30 -16.11 30.38
CA ARG A 113 1.40 -14.98 30.58
C ARG A 113 1.77 -14.34 31.91
N ALA A 114 2.25 -13.10 31.85
CA ALA A 114 2.23 -12.20 32.98
C ALA A 114 0.79 -12.07 33.49
N VAL A 115 0.59 -12.45 34.75
CA VAL A 115 -0.60 -12.12 35.55
C VAL A 115 -0.09 -11.22 36.68
N ASN A 116 -0.85 -10.15 36.94
CA ASN A 116 -0.69 -9.17 38.01
C ASN A 116 -0.25 -9.81 39.34
#